data_AF-A0A554J7R7-F1
#
_entry.id   AF-A0A554J7R7-F1
#
_cell.length_a   1.000
_cell.length_b   1.000
_cell.length_c   1.000
_cell.angle_alpha   90.00
_cell.angle_beta   90.00
_cell.angle_gamma   90.00
#
_symmetry.space_group_name_H-M   'P 1'
#
loop_
_entity.id
_entity.type
_entity.pdbx_description
1 polymer ?
#
loop_
_entity_poly.entity_id
_entity_poly.type
_entity_poly.pdbx_seq_one_letter_code
_entity_poly.pdbx_strand_id
1 'polypeptide(L)'
;MKTAIFLYETSQLASLDALIAKWSDGGVAPTIVSLDAEIDFALEKRGVPFVSGKTLQNRASPATYVRAEEMARSLYDDERMSFLKYRDVPLADSLRFSTHVYLVYLLYYVDAVERFRENAPDVKRFVVPVSVAPVSKTSDPLAVEESKMIHEAARLVCERNGILCEAHDMRSSALSVKNKRQAFVFETKRVLFGVVLSFMNAFMALRPRRQIRIVASDYWKSLAPILHQLPEAELILLDR
;
A
#
# COMPACT_ATOMS: atom_id res chain seq x y z
N MET A 1 -22.97 20.45 -12.21
CA MET A 1 -22.36 19.18 -12.65
C MET A 1 -22.18 18.27 -11.45
N LYS A 2 -22.65 17.01 -11.48
CA LYS A 2 -22.57 16.13 -10.30
C LYS A 2 -21.14 15.62 -10.11
N THR A 3 -20.61 15.83 -8.91
CA THR A 3 -19.24 15.50 -8.53
C THR A 3 -19.23 14.38 -7.50
N ALA A 4 -18.26 13.47 -7.60
CA ALA A 4 -17.96 12.51 -6.53
C ALA A 4 -16.59 12.79 -5.91
N ILE A 5 -16.49 12.67 -4.59
CA ILE A 5 -15.24 12.85 -3.83
C ILE A 5 -14.88 11.50 -3.23
N PHE A 6 -13.70 10.97 -3.57
CA PHE A 6 -13.19 9.71 -3.02
C PHE A 6 -12.30 9.98 -1.81
N LEU A 7 -12.63 9.36 -0.68
CA LEU A 7 -11.87 9.43 0.56
C LEU A 7 -11.27 8.06 0.87
N TYR A 8 -9.99 8.03 1.23
CA TYR A 8 -9.26 6.79 1.50
C TYR A 8 -8.22 6.90 2.62
N GLU A 9 -7.96 8.11 3.12
CA GLU A 9 -7.19 8.30 4.36
C GLU A 9 -8.02 9.03 5.40
N THR A 10 -7.94 8.59 6.66
CA THR A 10 -8.62 9.26 7.78
C THR A 10 -8.17 10.71 7.97
N SER A 11 -6.94 11.04 7.55
CA SER A 11 -6.41 12.41 7.51
C SER A 11 -7.29 13.36 6.68
N GLN A 12 -7.98 12.84 5.66
CA GLN A 12 -8.77 13.61 4.71
C GLN A 12 -10.09 14.11 5.32
N LEU A 13 -10.59 13.44 6.36
CA LEU A 13 -11.81 13.83 7.08
C LEU A 13 -11.71 15.21 7.74
N ALA A 14 -10.49 15.70 8.00
CA ALA A 14 -10.25 17.02 8.57
C ALA A 14 -10.58 18.16 7.58
N SER A 15 -10.54 17.89 6.27
CA SER A 15 -10.82 18.87 5.22
C SER A 15 -12.13 18.60 4.47
N LEU A 16 -12.96 17.68 4.98
CA LEU A 16 -14.18 17.23 4.32
C LEU A 16 -15.16 18.38 4.06
N ASP A 17 -15.40 19.24 5.06
CA ASP A 17 -16.37 20.33 4.92
C ASP A 17 -15.90 21.35 3.85
N ALA A 18 -14.59 21.62 3.81
CA ALA A 18 -13.99 22.49 2.80
C ALA A 18 -14.07 21.87 1.39
N LEU A 19 -13.87 20.55 1.28
CA LEU A 19 -14.03 19.80 0.05
C LEU A 19 -15.48 19.84 -0.45
N ILE A 20 -16.45 19.59 0.43
CA ILE A 20 -17.88 19.65 0.11
C ILE A 20 -18.25 21.05 -0.35
N ALA A 21 -17.85 22.09 0.38
CA ALA A 21 -18.14 23.48 0.02
C ALA A 21 -17.54 23.86 -1.34
N LYS A 22 -16.29 23.47 -1.61
CA LYS A 22 -15.59 23.78 -2.86
C LYS A 22 -16.23 23.10 -4.08
N TRP A 23 -16.71 21.87 -3.92
CA TRP A 23 -17.21 21.04 -5.02
C TRP A 23 -18.73 20.91 -5.09
N SER A 24 -19.44 21.68 -4.26
CA SER A 24 -20.88 21.87 -4.40
C SER A 24 -21.15 22.79 -5.58
N ASP A 25 -21.74 22.24 -6.64
CA ASP A 25 -22.01 22.97 -7.87
C ASP A 25 -23.52 23.19 -8.00
N GLY A 26 -23.95 24.45 -8.14
CA GLY A 26 -25.36 24.82 -8.23
C GLY A 26 -26.21 24.42 -7.01
N GLY A 27 -25.61 24.34 -5.81
CA GLY A 27 -26.29 23.93 -4.58
C GLY A 27 -26.46 22.42 -4.40
N VAL A 28 -25.97 21.60 -5.34
CA VAL A 28 -25.98 20.14 -5.24
C VAL A 28 -24.70 19.69 -4.55
N ALA A 29 -24.83 19.05 -3.39
CA ALA A 29 -23.71 18.48 -2.65
C ALA A 29 -23.06 17.32 -3.44
N PRO A 30 -21.72 17.19 -3.39
CA PRO A 30 -21.01 16.07 -4.02
C PRO A 30 -21.36 14.74 -3.35
N THR A 31 -21.32 13.66 -4.13
CA THR A 31 -21.42 12.30 -3.61
C THR A 31 -20.11 11.91 -2.94
N ILE A 32 -20.15 11.59 -1.64
CA ILE A 32 -18.96 11.10 -0.92
C ILE A 32 -18.83 9.61 -1.15
N VAL A 33 -17.63 9.16 -1.54
CA VAL A 33 -17.27 7.75 -1.68
C VAL A 33 -16.15 7.48 -0.69
N SER A 34 -16.37 6.54 0.22
CA SER A 34 -15.37 6.16 1.21
C SER A 34 -14.76 4.82 0.82
N LEU A 35 -13.43 4.69 0.82
CA LEU A 35 -12.73 3.45 0.46
C LEU A 35 -12.07 2.79 1.68
N ASP A 36 -12.35 3.28 2.89
CA ASP A 36 -11.77 2.80 4.14
C ASP A 36 -12.83 2.67 5.24
N ALA A 37 -12.73 1.63 6.07
CA ALA A 37 -13.73 1.32 7.08
C ALA A 37 -13.74 2.31 8.26
N GLU A 38 -12.60 2.92 8.61
CA GLU A 38 -12.53 3.95 9.65
C GLU A 38 -13.17 5.25 9.17
N ILE A 39 -13.03 5.56 7.87
CA ILE A 39 -13.71 6.68 7.24
C ILE A 39 -15.22 6.45 7.21
N ASP A 40 -15.68 5.25 6.84
CA ASP A 40 -17.11 4.88 6.90
C ASP A 40 -17.69 5.20 8.29
N PHE A 41 -17.07 4.66 9.33
CA PHE A 41 -17.51 4.87 10.72
C PHE A 41 -17.53 6.35 11.12
N ALA A 42 -16.51 7.10 10.72
CA ALA A 42 -16.43 8.53 11.00
C ALA A 42 -17.51 9.34 10.26
N LEU A 43 -17.85 8.97 9.02
CA LEU A 43 -18.91 9.60 8.24
C LEU A 43 -20.29 9.30 8.80
N GLU A 44 -20.56 8.03 9.17
CA GLU A 44 -21.79 7.61 9.84
C GLU A 44 -22.00 8.41 11.13
N LYS A 45 -20.96 8.51 11.98
CA LYS A 45 -21.01 9.28 13.23
C LYS A 45 -21.30 10.77 13.00
N ARG A 46 -20.87 11.34 11.86
CA ARG A 46 -21.14 12.73 11.48
C ARG A 46 -22.48 12.91 10.77
N GLY A 47 -23.22 11.83 10.46
CA GLY A 47 -24.46 11.90 9.70
C GLY A 47 -24.28 12.35 8.25
N VAL A 48 -23.08 12.18 7.67
CA VAL A 48 -22.78 12.55 6.28
C VAL A 48 -23.16 11.37 5.38
N PRO A 49 -24.04 11.53 4.37
CA PRO A 49 -24.34 10.47 3.42
C PRO A 49 -23.13 10.11 2.56
N PHE A 50 -22.86 8.82 2.39
CA PHE A 50 -21.75 8.32 1.58
C PHE A 50 -22.06 6.96 0.95
N VAL A 51 -21.28 6.63 -0.09
CA VAL A 51 -21.20 5.29 -0.67
C VAL A 51 -19.97 4.60 -0.10
N SER A 52 -20.16 3.50 0.62
CA SER A 52 -19.06 2.70 1.16
C SER A 52 -18.40 1.87 0.06
N GLY A 53 -17.07 1.84 0.06
CA GLY A 53 -16.27 1.01 -0.83
C GLY A 53 -16.58 -0.47 -0.65
N LYS A 54 -17.07 -0.89 0.53
CA LYS A 54 -17.50 -2.26 0.79
C LYS A 54 -18.62 -2.72 -0.14
N THR A 55 -19.52 -1.81 -0.54
CA THR A 55 -20.61 -2.14 -1.48
C THR A 55 -20.14 -2.16 -2.93
N LEU A 56 -18.97 -1.59 -3.20
CA LEU A 56 -18.35 -1.53 -4.52
C LEU A 56 -17.42 -2.73 -4.77
N GLN A 57 -17.12 -3.56 -3.78
CA GLN A 57 -16.17 -4.67 -3.92
C GLN A 57 -16.71 -5.81 -4.81
N ASN A 58 -15.92 -6.24 -5.79
CA ASN A 58 -16.11 -7.53 -6.46
C ASN A 58 -15.44 -8.67 -5.67
N ARG A 59 -16.04 -9.07 -4.55
CA ARG A 59 -15.51 -10.17 -3.71
C ARG A 59 -15.43 -11.53 -4.42
N ALA A 60 -15.99 -11.65 -5.62
CA ALA A 60 -16.20 -12.90 -6.32
C ALA A 60 -15.30 -13.11 -7.56
N SER A 61 -14.30 -12.25 -7.81
CA SER A 61 -13.45 -12.37 -9.00
C SER A 61 -12.01 -12.82 -8.68
N PRO A 62 -11.74 -14.15 -8.65
CA PRO A 62 -10.38 -14.68 -8.67
C PRO A 62 -9.54 -14.13 -9.82
N ALA A 63 -10.18 -13.68 -10.91
CA ALA A 63 -9.52 -13.18 -12.10
C ALA A 63 -8.62 -11.97 -11.81
N THR A 64 -8.93 -11.15 -10.79
CA THR A 64 -8.06 -10.02 -10.41
C THR A 64 -6.72 -10.49 -9.86
N TYR A 65 -6.73 -11.50 -8.97
CA TYR A 65 -5.52 -12.07 -8.39
C TYR A 65 -4.69 -12.80 -9.45
N VAL A 66 -5.34 -13.62 -10.27
CA VAL A 66 -4.68 -14.34 -11.38
C VAL A 66 -4.04 -13.34 -12.35
N ARG A 67 -4.75 -12.26 -12.72
CA ARG A 67 -4.22 -11.25 -13.62
C ARG A 67 -3.05 -10.48 -13.01
N ALA A 68 -3.10 -10.14 -11.73
CA ALA A 68 -1.98 -9.51 -11.03
C ALA A 68 -0.75 -10.42 -10.99
N GLU A 69 -0.95 -11.72 -10.76
CA GLU A 69 0.12 -12.72 -10.81
C GLU A 69 0.73 -12.85 -12.21
N GLU A 70 -0.11 -12.96 -13.25
CA GLU A 70 0.34 -13.03 -14.64
C GLU A 70 1.14 -11.79 -15.04
N MET A 71 0.65 -10.60 -14.67
CA MET A 71 1.35 -9.33 -14.92
C MET A 71 2.68 -9.28 -14.19
N ALA A 72 2.71 -9.59 -12.88
CA ALA A 72 3.95 -9.62 -12.12
C ALA A 72 4.95 -10.63 -12.72
N ARG A 73 4.50 -11.85 -13.02
CA ARG A 73 5.33 -12.87 -13.64
C ARG A 73 5.89 -12.42 -14.98
N SER A 74 5.07 -11.81 -15.84
CA SER A 74 5.51 -11.30 -17.15
C SER A 74 6.61 -10.23 -17.06
N LEU A 75 6.65 -9.46 -15.96
CA LEU A 75 7.67 -8.44 -15.75
C LEU A 75 9.02 -9.02 -15.32
N TYR A 76 9.01 -10.14 -14.59
CA TYR A 76 10.22 -10.70 -13.97
C TYR A 76 10.76 -11.96 -14.64
N ASP A 77 9.92 -12.67 -15.39
CA ASP A 77 10.31 -13.89 -16.13
C ASP A 77 10.72 -13.58 -17.57
N ASP A 78 10.72 -12.31 -17.97
CA ASP A 78 11.22 -11.86 -19.27
C ASP A 78 12.73 -12.11 -19.39
N GLU A 79 13.17 -12.72 -20.49
CA GLU A 79 14.60 -12.94 -20.76
C GLU A 79 15.42 -11.65 -20.74
N ARG A 80 14.80 -10.51 -21.06
CA ARG A 80 15.42 -9.18 -20.98
C ARG A 80 15.82 -8.80 -19.56
N MET A 81 15.23 -9.44 -18.54
CA MET A 81 15.55 -9.25 -17.13
C MET A 81 16.57 -10.26 -16.60
N SER A 82 17.14 -11.11 -17.47
CA SER A 82 18.15 -12.11 -17.09
C SER A 82 19.41 -11.50 -16.45
N PHE A 83 19.72 -10.23 -16.69
CA PHE A 83 20.81 -9.51 -16.02
C PHE A 83 20.60 -9.33 -14.50
N LEU A 84 19.38 -9.54 -13.99
CA LEU A 84 19.06 -9.58 -12.57
C LEU A 84 19.20 -10.98 -11.96
N LYS A 85 19.81 -11.94 -12.67
CA LYS A 85 20.14 -13.27 -12.14
C LYS A 85 21.61 -13.33 -11.75
N TYR A 86 21.91 -13.87 -10.58
CA TYR A 86 23.28 -14.17 -10.15
C TYR A 86 23.38 -15.62 -9.70
N ARG A 87 24.19 -16.43 -10.38
CA ARG A 87 24.35 -17.89 -10.13
C ARG A 87 23.00 -18.62 -10.07
N ASP A 88 22.17 -18.39 -11.09
CA ASP A 88 20.81 -18.93 -11.19
C ASP A 88 19.82 -18.48 -10.09
N VAL A 89 20.23 -17.56 -9.21
CA VAL A 89 19.34 -16.93 -8.23
C VAL A 89 18.77 -15.65 -8.84
N PRO A 90 17.44 -15.57 -9.04
CA PRO A 90 16.78 -14.34 -9.48
C PRO A 90 16.78 -13.30 -8.34
N LEU A 91 17.59 -12.25 -8.46
CA LEU A 91 17.66 -11.18 -7.46
C LEU A 91 16.36 -10.37 -7.41
N ALA A 92 15.63 -10.34 -8.52
CA ALA A 92 14.38 -9.60 -8.67
C ALA A 92 13.18 -10.26 -7.95
N ASP A 93 13.31 -11.50 -7.48
CA ASP A 93 12.23 -12.21 -6.77
C ASP A 93 11.79 -11.47 -5.50
N SER A 94 12.74 -10.78 -4.84
CA SER A 94 12.44 -9.92 -3.69
C SER A 94 11.48 -8.76 -4.03
N LEU A 95 11.51 -8.25 -5.26
CA LEU A 95 10.63 -7.19 -5.76
C LEU A 95 9.34 -7.75 -6.38
N ARG A 96 9.34 -9.02 -6.81
CA ARG A 96 8.18 -9.69 -7.40
C ARG A 96 6.99 -9.66 -6.45
N PHE A 97 7.21 -9.95 -5.17
CA PHE A 97 6.14 -9.91 -4.16
C PHE A 97 5.55 -8.50 -4.01
N SER A 98 6.37 -7.47 -3.80
CA SER A 98 5.89 -6.08 -3.68
C SER A 98 5.15 -5.62 -4.93
N THR A 99 5.64 -6.00 -6.12
CA THR A 99 4.97 -5.68 -7.39
C THR A 99 3.63 -6.37 -7.52
N HIS A 100 3.55 -7.65 -7.16
CA HIS A 100 2.29 -8.40 -7.16
C HIS A 100 1.27 -7.75 -6.24
N VAL A 101 1.66 -7.43 -5.00
CA VAL A 101 0.79 -6.76 -4.01
C VAL A 101 0.31 -5.41 -4.54
N TYR A 102 1.22 -4.59 -5.09
CA TYR A 102 0.87 -3.33 -5.73
C TYR A 102 -0.19 -3.51 -6.84
N LEU A 103 0.02 -4.48 -7.74
CA LEU A 103 -0.90 -4.74 -8.85
C LEU A 103 -2.28 -5.22 -8.37
N VAL A 104 -2.32 -6.08 -7.35
CA VAL A 104 -3.58 -6.53 -6.73
C VAL A 104 -4.38 -5.32 -6.23
N TYR A 105 -3.74 -4.42 -5.48
CA TYR A 105 -4.42 -3.24 -4.95
C TYR A 105 -4.83 -2.25 -6.05
N LEU A 106 -3.97 -2.03 -7.05
CA LEU A 106 -4.30 -1.14 -8.17
C LEU A 106 -5.53 -1.65 -8.93
N LEU A 107 -5.56 -2.93 -9.27
CA LEU A 107 -6.69 -3.53 -9.96
C LEU A 107 -7.95 -3.55 -9.09
N TYR A 108 -7.80 -3.78 -7.78
CA TYR A 108 -8.90 -3.68 -6.83
C TYR A 108 -9.54 -2.28 -6.83
N TYR A 109 -8.73 -1.22 -6.79
CA TYR A 109 -9.28 0.14 -6.82
C TYR A 109 -9.84 0.53 -8.18
N VAL A 110 -9.26 0.05 -9.28
CA VAL A 110 -9.85 0.23 -10.62
C VAL A 110 -11.24 -0.38 -10.66
N ASP A 111 -11.42 -1.64 -10.25
CA ASP A 111 -12.73 -2.31 -10.23
C ASP A 111 -13.73 -1.58 -9.31
N ALA A 112 -13.30 -1.15 -8.12
CA ALA A 112 -14.15 -0.40 -7.20
C ALA A 112 -14.63 0.94 -7.80
N VAL A 113 -13.74 1.68 -8.48
CA VAL A 113 -14.08 2.96 -9.12
C VAL A 113 -14.93 2.76 -10.38
N GLU A 114 -14.68 1.72 -11.18
CA GLU A 114 -15.53 1.35 -12.32
C GLU A 114 -16.95 1.01 -11.85
N ARG A 115 -17.09 0.22 -10.79
CA ARG A 115 -18.41 -0.12 -10.22
C ARG A 115 -19.13 1.07 -9.63
N PHE A 116 -18.41 1.99 -9.00
CA PHE A 116 -19.03 3.26 -8.58
C PHE A 116 -19.57 4.00 -9.80
N ARG A 117 -18.78 4.06 -10.88
CA ARG A 117 -19.17 4.72 -12.12
C ARG A 117 -20.43 4.10 -12.74
N GLU A 118 -20.53 2.78 -12.77
CA GLU A 118 -21.70 2.05 -13.26
C GLU A 118 -22.97 2.36 -12.45
N ASN A 119 -22.83 2.46 -11.12
CA ASN A 119 -23.95 2.75 -10.21
C ASN A 119 -24.32 4.23 -10.13
N ALA A 120 -23.44 5.14 -10.56
CA ALA A 120 -23.64 6.58 -10.55
C ALA A 120 -23.33 7.21 -11.93
N PRO A 121 -24.11 6.87 -12.99
CA PRO A 121 -23.84 7.30 -14.36
C PRO A 121 -23.99 8.82 -14.58
N ASP A 122 -24.65 9.51 -13.65
CA ASP A 122 -24.89 10.96 -13.67
C ASP A 122 -23.72 11.79 -13.13
N VAL A 123 -22.77 11.17 -12.42
CA VAL A 123 -21.52 11.82 -12.00
C VAL A 123 -20.64 12.10 -13.22
N LYS A 124 -20.13 13.33 -13.34
CA LYS A 124 -19.31 13.79 -14.47
C LYS A 124 -17.91 14.27 -14.06
N ARG A 125 -17.63 14.31 -12.76
CA ARG A 125 -16.32 14.67 -12.20
C ARG A 125 -16.01 13.80 -10.99
N PHE A 126 -14.80 13.25 -10.95
CA PHE A 126 -14.21 12.64 -9.76
C PHE A 126 -13.17 13.57 -9.19
N VAL A 127 -13.21 13.75 -7.87
CA VAL A 127 -12.22 14.47 -7.09
C VAL A 127 -11.55 13.48 -6.16
N VAL A 128 -10.24 13.35 -6.29
CA VAL A 128 -9.44 12.47 -5.44
C VAL A 128 -8.41 13.32 -4.69
N PRO A 129 -8.52 13.45 -3.36
CA PRO A 129 -7.49 14.09 -2.57
C PRO A 129 -6.19 13.29 -2.66
N VAL A 130 -5.07 13.96 -2.91
CA VAL A 130 -3.75 13.32 -3.00
C VAL A 130 -3.18 13.14 -1.60
N SER A 131 -2.62 11.96 -1.33
CA SER A 131 -1.93 11.70 -0.07
C SER A 131 -0.79 12.70 0.13
N VAL A 132 -0.73 13.27 1.33
CA VAL A 132 0.37 14.15 1.77
C VAL A 132 1.31 13.45 2.74
N ALA A 133 1.11 12.13 2.95
CA ALA A 133 1.92 11.36 3.87
C ALA A 133 3.36 11.25 3.33
N PRO A 134 4.39 11.58 4.14
CA PRO A 134 5.77 11.39 3.73
C PRO A 134 6.07 9.90 3.63
N VAL A 135 6.60 9.47 2.49
CA VAL A 135 7.12 8.11 2.31
C VAL A 135 8.53 8.03 2.89
N SER A 136 8.79 7.02 3.73
CA SER A 136 10.13 6.84 4.33
C SER A 136 11.15 6.44 3.26
N LYS A 137 12.40 6.89 3.41
CA LYS A 137 13.52 6.47 2.55
C LYS A 137 13.88 4.98 2.68
N THR A 138 13.37 4.33 3.73
CA THR A 138 13.55 2.89 3.97
C THR A 138 12.31 2.08 3.63
N SER A 139 11.30 2.70 3.02
CA SER A 139 10.11 2.01 2.54
C SER A 139 10.43 1.18 1.29
N ASP A 140 9.49 0.31 0.93
CA ASP A 140 9.52 -0.42 -0.33
C ASP A 140 9.70 0.54 -1.53
N PRO A 141 10.44 0.16 -2.58
CA PRO A 141 10.62 1.00 -3.77
C PRO A 141 9.31 1.47 -4.42
N LEU A 142 8.21 0.73 -4.26
CA LEU A 142 6.89 1.06 -4.80
C LEU A 142 6.05 1.95 -3.88
N ALA A 143 6.48 2.24 -2.64
CA ALA A 143 5.67 2.95 -1.66
C ALA A 143 5.21 4.35 -2.12
N VAL A 144 5.99 5.03 -2.97
CA VAL A 144 5.58 6.30 -3.59
C VAL A 144 4.42 6.10 -4.56
N GLU A 145 4.45 5.05 -5.36
CA GLU A 145 3.38 4.75 -6.31
C GLU A 145 2.15 4.16 -5.61
N GLU A 146 2.35 3.41 -4.52
CA GLU A 146 1.26 2.98 -3.64
C GLU A 146 0.47 4.17 -3.09
N SER A 147 1.15 5.24 -2.69
CA SER A 147 0.49 6.44 -2.16
C SER A 147 -0.42 7.16 -3.18
N LYS A 148 -0.21 6.91 -4.48
CA LYS A 148 -0.98 7.53 -5.58
C LYS A 148 -2.02 6.58 -6.17
N MET A 149 -2.04 5.32 -5.75
CA MET A 149 -2.75 4.25 -6.43
C MET A 149 -4.23 4.53 -6.66
N ILE A 150 -4.93 5.10 -5.68
CA ILE A 150 -6.37 5.42 -5.79
C ILE A 150 -6.61 6.57 -6.78
N HIS A 151 -5.71 7.56 -6.81
CA HIS A 151 -5.76 8.61 -7.80
C HIS A 151 -5.53 8.07 -9.20
N GLU A 152 -4.53 7.21 -9.39
CA GLU A 152 -4.25 6.58 -10.68
C GLU A 152 -5.39 5.68 -11.14
N ALA A 153 -5.98 4.89 -10.24
CA ALA A 153 -7.16 4.10 -10.54
C ALA A 153 -8.33 4.99 -11.01
N ALA A 154 -8.62 6.07 -10.29
CA ALA A 154 -9.67 7.00 -10.68
C ALA A 154 -9.38 7.71 -12.01
N ARG A 155 -8.12 8.09 -12.26
CA ARG A 155 -7.68 8.72 -13.51
C ARG A 155 -7.91 7.78 -14.69
N LEU A 156 -7.47 6.52 -14.59
CA LEU A 156 -7.67 5.50 -15.63
C LEU A 156 -9.15 5.29 -15.95
N VAL A 157 -10.00 5.17 -14.93
CA VAL A 157 -11.45 5.01 -15.14
C VAL A 157 -12.06 6.26 -15.77
N CYS A 158 -11.64 7.45 -15.35
CA CYS A 158 -12.13 8.70 -15.91
C CYS A 158 -11.73 8.87 -17.39
N GLU A 159 -10.47 8.60 -17.74
CA GLU A 159 -9.97 8.66 -19.12
C GLU A 159 -10.74 7.71 -20.02
N ARG A 160 -10.97 6.46 -19.58
CA ARG A 160 -11.73 5.46 -20.33
C ARG A 160 -13.19 5.87 -20.56
N ASN A 161 -13.78 6.63 -19.64
CA ASN A 161 -15.20 6.98 -19.66
C ASN A 161 -15.49 8.43 -20.06
N GLY A 162 -14.46 9.22 -20.41
CA GLY A 162 -14.61 10.65 -20.77
C GLY A 162 -15.11 11.52 -19.62
N ILE A 163 -14.66 11.25 -18.40
CA ILE A 163 -15.05 11.96 -17.16
C ILE A 163 -13.86 12.82 -16.70
N LEU A 164 -14.15 13.94 -16.04
CA LEU A 164 -13.08 14.78 -15.47
C LEU A 164 -12.55 14.14 -14.18
N CYS A 165 -11.23 13.95 -14.09
CA CYS A 165 -10.55 13.55 -12.87
C CYS A 165 -9.71 14.71 -12.35
N GLU A 166 -9.98 15.16 -11.14
CA GLU A 166 -9.25 16.26 -10.49
C GLU A 166 -8.52 15.76 -9.24
N ALA A 167 -7.19 15.91 -9.26
CA ALA A 167 -6.36 15.73 -8.07
C ALA A 167 -6.51 16.94 -7.16
N HIS A 168 -6.84 16.72 -5.88
CA HIS A 168 -6.87 17.79 -4.89
C HIS A 168 -5.69 17.68 -3.93
N ASP A 169 -4.76 18.62 -4.01
CA ASP A 169 -3.66 18.70 -3.04
C ASP A 169 -4.19 19.18 -1.68
N MET A 170 -4.13 18.29 -0.69
CA MET A 170 -4.60 18.49 0.68
C MET A 170 -3.54 19.13 1.59
N ARG A 171 -2.51 19.80 1.04
CA ARG A 171 -1.51 20.56 1.82
C ARG A 171 -2.16 21.71 2.60
N SER A 172 -2.82 21.38 3.70
CA SER A 172 -3.17 22.31 4.76
C SER A 172 -1.91 22.56 5.60
N SER A 173 -1.55 23.83 5.74
CA SER A 173 -0.42 24.29 6.55
C SER A 173 -0.52 23.82 8.01
N ALA A 174 -1.74 23.66 8.55
CA ALA A 174 -1.98 23.15 9.90
C ALA A 174 -1.73 21.63 10.04
N LEU A 175 -2.14 20.83 9.05
CA LEU A 175 -1.86 19.38 9.00
C LEU A 175 -0.36 19.11 8.82
N SER A 176 0.34 19.95 8.05
CA SER A 176 1.80 19.86 7.86
C SER A 176 2.57 19.99 9.18
N VAL A 177 2.15 20.88 10.09
CA VAL A 177 2.85 21.09 11.38
C VAL A 177 2.66 19.92 12.34
N LYS A 178 1.44 19.37 12.43
CA LYS A 178 1.15 18.20 13.28
C LYS A 178 1.87 16.95 12.76
N ASN A 179 1.87 16.74 11.44
CA ASN A 179 2.60 15.65 10.80
C ASN A 179 4.12 15.80 10.97
N LYS A 180 4.67 17.02 10.90
CA LYS A 180 6.10 17.26 11.18
C LYS A 180 6.51 16.86 12.59
N ARG A 181 5.68 17.16 13.60
CA ARG A 181 5.95 16.78 14.99
C ARG A 181 5.88 15.27 15.19
N GLN A 182 4.89 14.61 14.59
CA GLN A 182 4.77 13.14 14.63
C GLN A 182 5.92 12.47 13.87
N ALA A 183 6.29 12.97 12.70
CA ALA A 183 7.44 12.49 11.93
C ALA A 183 8.74 12.65 12.72
N PHE A 184 8.94 13.78 13.40
CA PHE A 184 10.11 14.00 14.26
C PHE A 184 10.15 13.03 15.45
N VAL A 185 9.01 12.81 16.12
CA VAL A 185 8.90 11.84 17.22
C VAL A 185 9.18 10.42 16.70
N PHE A 186 8.66 10.07 15.53
CA PHE A 186 8.89 8.78 14.90
C PHE A 186 10.36 8.58 14.54
N GLU A 187 11.00 9.55 13.90
CA GLU A 187 12.44 9.49 13.58
C GLU A 187 13.29 9.40 14.84
N THR A 188 12.95 10.16 15.89
CA THR A 188 13.66 10.09 17.18
C THR A 188 13.53 8.70 17.80
N LYS A 189 12.32 8.11 17.81
CA LYS A 189 12.10 6.73 18.27
C LYS A 189 12.89 5.72 17.43
N ARG A 190 12.93 5.91 16.12
CA ARG A 190 13.64 5.02 15.18
C ARG A 190 15.15 5.08 15.39
N VAL A 191 15.73 6.28 15.52
CA VAL A 191 17.15 6.46 15.85
C VAL A 191 17.48 5.82 17.19
N LEU A 192 16.67 6.07 18.22
CA LEU A 192 16.85 5.47 19.54
C LEU A 192 16.80 3.94 19.46
N PHE A 193 15.83 3.39 18.73
CA PHE A 193 15.72 1.96 18.51
C PHE A 193 16.95 1.40 17.77
N GLY A 194 17.42 2.07 16.72
CA GLY A 194 18.63 1.69 15.98
C GLY A 194 19.89 1.71 16.85
N VAL A 195 20.00 2.69 17.75
CA VAL A 195 21.09 2.76 18.74
C VAL A 195 21.01 1.59 19.71
N VAL A 196 19.83 1.30 20.28
CA VAL A 196 19.63 0.15 21.18
C VAL A 196 19.99 -1.16 20.49
N LEU A 197 19.56 -1.34 19.24
CA LEU A 197 19.81 -2.54 18.46
C LEU A 197 21.31 -2.69 18.13
N SER A 198 21.99 -1.58 17.86
CA SER A 198 23.45 -1.55 17.65
C SER A 198 24.21 -1.94 18.92
N PHE A 199 23.80 -1.41 20.08
CA PHE A 199 24.36 -1.82 21.37
C PHE A 199 24.11 -3.30 21.64
N MET A 200 22.89 -3.79 21.42
CA MET A 200 22.54 -5.20 21.61
C MET A 200 23.39 -6.11 20.71
N ASN A 201 23.59 -5.73 19.45
CA ASN A 201 24.46 -6.46 18.52
C ASN A 201 25.93 -6.43 18.96
N ALA A 202 26.44 -5.30 19.46
CA ALA A 202 27.79 -5.19 20.00
C ALA A 202 27.99 -6.08 21.24
N PHE A 203 27.02 -6.11 22.16
CA PHE A 203 27.02 -7.01 23.31
C PHE A 203 26.94 -8.49 22.91
N MET A 204 26.13 -8.81 21.90
CA MET A 204 26.06 -10.17 21.35
C MET A 204 27.35 -10.58 20.64
N ALA A 205 28.06 -9.65 19.99
CA ALA A 205 29.36 -9.91 19.38
C ALA A 205 30.47 -10.18 20.41
N LEU A 206 30.35 -9.61 21.62
CA LEU A 206 31.26 -9.85 22.75
C LEU A 206 30.96 -11.15 23.51
N ARG A 207 29.81 -11.81 23.26
CA ARG A 207 29.48 -13.09 23.88
C ARG A 207 30.37 -14.20 23.30
N PRO A 208 30.93 -15.10 24.12
CA PRO A 208 31.67 -16.25 23.62
C PRO A 208 30.75 -17.08 22.70
N ARG A 209 31.23 -17.38 21.49
CA ARG A 209 30.51 -18.17 20.48
C ARG A 209 30.17 -19.54 21.08
N ARG A 210 28.91 -19.72 21.47
CA ARG A 210 28.37 -21.03 21.86
C ARG A 210 27.89 -21.75 20.61
N GLN A 211 28.09 -23.07 20.56
CA GLN A 211 27.50 -23.90 19.51
C GLN A 211 25.98 -23.67 19.49
N ILE A 212 25.45 -23.28 18.34
CA ILE A 212 24.03 -23.03 18.13
C ILE A 212 23.32 -24.37 18.28
N ARG A 213 22.57 -24.55 19.38
CA ARG A 213 21.74 -25.74 19.57
C ARG A 213 20.40 -25.47 18.91
N ILE A 214 20.28 -25.88 17.65
CA ILE A 214 19.03 -25.79 16.87
C ILE A 214 18.04 -26.76 17.49
N VAL A 215 16.92 -26.24 18.01
CA VAL A 215 15.78 -27.03 18.46
C VAL A 215 14.69 -26.81 17.42
N ALA A 216 14.59 -27.73 16.47
CA ALA A 216 13.57 -27.73 15.42
C ALA A 216 12.80 -29.05 15.50
N SER A 217 11.47 -28.98 15.32
CA SER A 217 10.57 -30.13 15.29
C SER A 217 10.92 -31.12 14.16
N ASP A 218 10.31 -32.32 14.19
CA ASP A 218 10.64 -33.60 13.52
C ASP A 218 11.22 -33.63 12.08
N TYR A 219 11.24 -32.53 11.32
CA TYR A 219 11.93 -32.40 10.04
C TYR A 219 13.48 -32.48 10.14
N TRP A 220 14.04 -32.24 11.33
CA TRP A 220 15.48 -32.20 11.56
C TRP A 220 16.21 -33.52 11.24
N LYS A 221 15.56 -34.67 11.48
CA LYS A 221 16.17 -35.99 11.22
C LYS A 221 16.57 -36.18 9.75
N SER A 222 15.85 -35.55 8.83
CA SER A 222 16.09 -35.68 7.38
C SER A 222 17.15 -34.71 6.86
N LEU A 223 17.34 -33.58 7.55
CA LEU A 223 18.25 -32.50 7.13
C LEU A 223 19.61 -32.53 7.84
N ALA A 224 19.67 -33.13 9.04
CA ALA A 224 20.88 -33.21 9.85
C ALA A 224 22.13 -33.75 9.12
N PRO A 225 22.06 -34.81 8.28
CA PRO A 225 23.26 -35.33 7.62
C PRO A 225 23.86 -34.36 6.60
N ILE A 226 23.01 -33.54 5.98
CA ILE A 226 23.38 -32.60 4.90
C ILE A 226 23.95 -31.31 5.50
N LEU A 227 23.34 -30.84 6.59
CA LEU A 227 23.77 -29.63 7.31
C LEU A 227 25.18 -29.74 7.91
N HIS A 228 25.59 -30.96 8.31
CA HIS A 228 26.94 -31.19 8.84
C HIS A 228 28.06 -31.09 7.79
N GLN A 229 27.72 -31.03 6.50
CA GLN A 229 28.69 -30.92 5.41
C GLN A 229 28.83 -29.48 4.89
N LEU A 230 28.01 -28.54 5.38
CA LEU A 230 28.05 -27.15 4.92
C LEU A 230 29.09 -26.34 5.72
N PRO A 231 29.94 -25.54 5.05
CA PRO A 231 30.86 -24.63 5.73
C PRO A 231 30.09 -23.56 6.53
N GLU A 232 30.67 -23.14 7.66
CA GLU A 232 30.04 -22.54 8.86
C GLU A 232 29.27 -21.19 8.71
N ALA A 233 28.77 -20.81 7.53
CA ALA A 233 28.17 -19.49 7.30
C ALA A 233 26.90 -19.45 6.45
N GLU A 234 26.14 -20.54 6.31
CA GLU A 234 24.84 -20.49 5.62
C GLU A 234 23.67 -20.46 6.62
N LEU A 235 22.91 -19.35 6.59
CA LEU A 235 21.65 -19.19 7.30
C LEU A 235 20.54 -19.84 6.47
N ILE A 236 20.05 -21.00 6.89
CA ILE A 236 18.90 -21.66 6.25
C ILE A 236 17.63 -21.26 6.98
N LEU A 237 16.83 -20.40 6.36
CA LEU A 237 15.47 -20.09 6.79
C LEU A 237 14.51 -21.04 6.06
N LEU A 238 13.97 -22.00 6.81
CA LEU A 238 12.87 -22.85 6.35
C LEU A 238 11.57 -22.15 6.73
N ASP A 239 10.89 -21.59 5.74
CA ASP A 239 9.53 -21.09 5.93
C ASP A 239 8.55 -22.28 5.96
N ARG A 240 7.42 -22.11 6.64
CA ARG A 240 6.35 -23.11 6.69
C ARG A 240 5.48 -23.08 5.45
#